data_AF-A0A1V4J5D1-F1
#
_entry.id   AF-A0A1V4J5D1-F1
#
_cell.length_a   1.000
_cell.length_b   1.000
_cell.length_c   1.000
_cell.angle_alpha   90.00
_cell.angle_beta   90.00
_cell.angle_gamma   90.00
#
_symmetry.space_group_name_H-M   'P 1'
#
loop_
_entity.id
_entity.type
_entity.pdbx_description
1 polymer ?
#
loop_
_entity_poly.entity_id
_entity_poly.type
_entity_poly.pdbx_seq_one_letter_code
_entity_poly.pdbx_strand_id
1 'polypeptide(L)'
;MTLHTSSLEMLVKSQAKDLLALLQEHGPSMEGIFLLLASERASQEIREALDGKVEVQLQSQPVHLLAIILQDFLRKIPSQLLQTQLYQQWMDALQKTSRQEGLAGLKE
;
A
#
# COMPACT_ATOMS: atom_id res chain seq x y z
N MET A 1 22.91 20.27 -5.63
CA MET A 1 22.85 18.80 -5.76
C MET A 1 21.42 18.46 -6.16
N THR A 2 21.13 18.41 -7.45
CA THR A 2 19.78 18.16 -7.99
C THR A 2 19.54 16.66 -8.05
N LEU A 3 18.81 16.10 -7.10
CA LEU A 3 18.27 14.75 -7.23
C LEU A 3 17.26 14.77 -8.38
N HIS A 4 17.57 14.03 -9.44
CA HIS A 4 16.71 13.87 -10.60
C HIS A 4 15.39 13.19 -10.16
N THR A 5 14.27 13.58 -10.77
CA THR A 5 12.93 13.03 -10.50
C THR A 5 12.89 11.50 -10.55
N SER A 6 13.73 10.87 -11.38
CA SER A 6 13.86 9.41 -11.45
C SER A 6 14.41 8.77 -10.17
N SER A 7 15.33 9.42 -9.45
CA SER A 7 15.87 8.90 -8.18
C SER A 7 14.83 8.92 -7.07
N LEU A 8 13.92 9.91 -7.10
CA LEU A 8 12.84 10.05 -6.11
C LEU A 8 11.76 8.99 -6.31
N GLU A 9 11.37 8.72 -7.55
CA GLU A 9 10.41 7.63 -7.86
C GLU A 9 10.97 6.26 -7.51
N MET A 10 12.28 6.03 -7.70
CA MET A 10 12.92 4.77 -7.31
C MET A 10 12.94 4.57 -5.80
N LEU A 11 13.16 5.63 -5.02
CA LEU A 11 13.17 5.55 -3.55
C LEU A 11 11.79 5.20 -2.98
N VAL A 12 10.73 5.83 -3.49
CA VAL A 12 9.35 5.51 -3.08
C VAL A 12 9.00 4.08 -3.48
N LYS A 13 9.42 3.64 -4.67
CA LYS A 13 9.24 2.25 -5.12
C LYS A 13 10.00 1.25 -4.26
N SER A 14 11.21 1.56 -3.79
CA SER A 14 11.97 0.66 -2.91
C SER A 14 11.35 0.57 -1.52
N GLN A 15 10.97 1.71 -0.93
CA GLN A 15 10.32 1.74 0.38
C GLN A 15 8.98 0.98 0.38
N ALA A 16 8.19 1.09 -0.70
CA ALA A 16 6.96 0.30 -0.84
C ALA A 16 7.24 -1.21 -0.92
N LYS A 17 8.31 -1.63 -1.60
CA LYS A 17 8.72 -3.04 -1.68
C LYS A 17 9.18 -3.55 -0.31
N ASP A 18 9.97 -2.77 0.41
CA ASP A 18 10.47 -3.15 1.75
C ASP A 18 9.30 -3.26 2.75
N LEU A 19 8.34 -2.34 2.68
CA LEU A 19 7.12 -2.38 3.48
C LEU A 19 6.30 -3.65 3.22
N LEU A 20 6.12 -4.00 1.95
CA LEU A 20 5.40 -5.21 1.55
C LEU A 20 6.14 -6.48 1.98
N ALA A 21 7.46 -6.53 1.85
CA ALA A 21 8.28 -7.66 2.28
C ALA A 21 8.16 -7.89 3.80
N LEU A 22 8.25 -6.82 4.59
CA LEU A 22 8.05 -6.86 6.04
C LEU A 22 6.67 -7.36 6.45
N LEU A 23 5.62 -6.88 5.77
CA LEU A 23 4.25 -7.33 6.02
C LEU A 23 4.02 -8.78 5.58
N GLN A 24 4.67 -9.22 4.50
CA GLN A 24 4.62 -10.61 4.06
C GLN A 24 5.32 -11.53 5.08
N GLU A 25 6.43 -11.09 5.66
CA GLU A 25 7.21 -11.87 6.62
C GLU A 25 6.51 -11.96 7.98
N HIS A 26 6.05 -10.84 8.54
CA HIS A 26 5.58 -10.77 9.92
C HIS A 26 4.06 -10.63 10.06
N GLY A 27 3.36 -10.16 9.02
CA GLY A 27 1.91 -9.94 9.04
C GLY A 27 1.10 -11.21 9.30
N PRO A 28 1.40 -12.38 8.70
CA PRO A 28 0.61 -13.60 8.92
C PRO A 28 0.55 -14.07 10.39
N SER A 29 1.54 -13.71 11.21
CA SER A 29 1.59 -14.08 12.62
C SER A 29 0.88 -13.07 13.54
N MET A 30 0.40 -11.94 13.01
CA MET A 30 -0.27 -10.90 13.79
C MET A 30 -1.79 -10.94 13.56
N GLU A 31 -2.54 -11.24 14.62
CA GLU A 31 -4.00 -11.23 14.58
C GLU A 31 -4.52 -9.83 14.24
N GLY A 32 -5.46 -9.77 13.30
CA GLY A 32 -6.12 -8.52 12.93
C GLY A 32 -5.20 -7.46 12.32
N ILE A 33 -4.06 -7.83 11.71
CA ILE A 33 -3.02 -6.91 11.22
C ILE A 33 -3.50 -5.67 10.44
N PHE A 34 -4.59 -5.77 9.67
CA PHE A 34 -5.19 -4.65 8.91
C PHE A 34 -6.43 -4.02 9.56
N LEU A 35 -6.89 -4.57 10.68
CA LEU A 35 -8.08 -4.15 11.43
C LEU A 35 -7.69 -3.42 12.73
N LEU A 36 -6.46 -3.59 13.21
CA LEU A 36 -5.96 -2.91 14.39
C LEU A 36 -5.90 -1.40 14.16
N LEU A 37 -6.58 -0.64 15.03
CA LEU A 37 -6.38 0.80 15.14
C LEU A 37 -5.03 1.03 15.83
N ALA A 38 -4.15 1.78 15.21
CA ALA A 38 -2.90 2.19 15.86
C ALA A 38 -2.96 3.64 16.32
N SER A 39 -1.94 4.02 17.09
CA SER A 39 -1.70 5.40 17.47
C SER A 39 -1.61 6.28 16.22
N GLU A 40 -2.58 7.19 16.06
CA GLU A 40 -2.59 8.21 14.99
C GLU A 40 -1.30 9.04 15.02
N ARG A 41 -0.76 9.29 16.22
CA ARG A 41 0.50 10.01 16.38
C ARG A 41 1.68 9.24 15.79
N ALA A 42 1.81 7.97 16.15
CA ALA A 42 2.95 7.15 15.70
C ALA A 42 2.88 6.88 14.18
N SER A 43 1.68 6.64 13.65
CA SER A 43 1.50 6.49 12.21
C SER A 43 1.76 7.80 11.46
N GLN A 44 1.40 8.95 12.05
CA GLN A 44 1.69 10.27 11.48
C GLN A 44 3.19 10.59 11.49
N GLU A 45 3.92 10.31 12.58
CA GLU A 45 5.36 10.55 12.66
C GLU A 45 6.13 9.76 11.60
N ILE A 46 5.80 8.46 11.43
CA ILE A 46 6.44 7.64 10.39
C ILE A 46 6.08 8.14 8.99
N ARG A 47 4.82 8.56 8.79
CA ARG A 47 4.34 9.12 7.52
C ARG A 47 5.08 10.39 7.14
N GLU A 48 5.23 11.32 8.07
CA GLU A 48 5.97 12.57 7.85
C GLU A 48 7.45 12.29 7.55
N ALA A 49 8.06 11.30 8.21
CA ALA A 49 9.42 10.89 7.91
C ALA A 49 9.55 10.32 6.48
N LEU A 50 8.61 9.47 6.05
CA LEU A 50 8.57 8.93 4.68
C LEU A 50 8.31 10.02 3.63
N ASP A 51 7.31 10.89 3.86
CA ASP A 51 6.96 12.01 2.98
C ASP A 51 8.10 13.05 2.91
N GLY A 52 8.80 13.25 4.03
CA GLY A 52 9.96 14.12 4.19
C GLY A 52 11.27 13.54 3.65
N LYS A 53 11.25 12.33 3.07
CA LYS A 53 12.41 11.63 2.50
C LYS A 53 13.52 11.36 3.53
N VAL A 54 13.14 11.28 4.80
CA VAL A 54 14.02 10.86 5.89
C VAL A 54 14.11 9.34 5.82
N GLU A 55 15.31 8.81 6.00
CA GLU A 55 15.52 7.37 6.06
C GLU A 55 14.81 6.81 7.31
N VAL A 56 13.74 6.06 7.09
CA VAL A 56 13.00 5.38 8.15
C VAL A 56 13.48 3.94 8.23
N GLN A 57 13.93 3.53 9.41
CA GLN A 57 14.22 2.12 9.70
C GLN A 57 12.89 1.35 9.84
N LEU A 58 12.32 0.90 8.71
CA LEU A 58 11.03 0.19 8.70
C LEU A 58 11.06 -1.10 9.52
N GLN A 59 12.20 -1.80 9.54
CA GLN A 59 12.45 -3.04 10.27
C GLN A 59 12.29 -2.89 11.80
N SER A 60 12.50 -1.68 12.34
CA SER A 60 12.35 -1.43 13.78
C SER A 60 10.94 -1.01 14.17
N GLN A 61 10.03 -0.84 13.21
CA GLN A 61 8.67 -0.36 13.47
C GLN A 61 7.72 -1.52 13.79
N PRO A 62 6.75 -1.32 14.69
CA PRO A 62 5.66 -2.26 14.89
C PRO A 62 4.94 -2.64 13.58
N VAL A 63 4.73 -3.94 13.36
CA VAL A 63 4.14 -4.47 12.11
C VAL A 63 2.75 -3.89 11.82
N HIS A 64 1.92 -3.64 12.84
CA HIS A 64 0.62 -2.99 12.66
C HIS A 64 0.73 -1.53 12.19
N LEU A 65 1.80 -0.80 12.55
CA LEU A 65 2.04 0.54 12.03
C LEU A 65 2.40 0.47 10.55
N LEU A 66 3.23 -0.51 10.15
CA LEU A 66 3.55 -0.78 8.75
C LEU A 66 2.29 -1.06 7.92
N ALA A 67 1.34 -1.82 8.48
CA ALA A 67 0.06 -2.12 7.82
C ALA A 67 -0.79 -0.86 7.57
N ILE A 68 -0.87 0.05 8.54
CA ILE A 68 -1.60 1.32 8.41
C ILE A 68 -0.92 2.25 7.41
N ILE A 69 0.41 2.34 7.46
CA ILE A 69 1.19 3.13 6.49
C ILE A 69 0.91 2.63 5.06
N LEU A 70 0.88 1.31 4.85
CA LEU A 70 0.51 0.74 3.55
C LEU A 70 -0.91 1.13 3.14
N GLN A 71 -1.90 0.97 4.03
CA GLN A 71 -3.29 1.35 3.74
C GLN A 71 -3.41 2.81 3.31
N ASP A 72 -2.74 3.71 4.01
CA ASP A 72 -2.79 5.13 3.69
C ASP A 72 -2.01 5.49 2.43
N PHE A 73 -0.88 4.84 2.18
CA PHE A 73 -0.16 4.98 0.92
C PHE A 73 -1.07 4.62 -0.26
N LEU A 74 -1.79 3.50 -0.18
CA LEU A 74 -2.72 3.07 -1.22
C LEU A 74 -3.88 4.06 -1.42
N ARG A 75 -4.42 4.63 -0.34
CA ARG A 75 -5.51 5.64 -0.40
C ARG A 75 -5.07 6.96 -1.04
N LYS A 76 -3.80 7.33 -0.88
CA LYS A 76 -3.23 8.58 -1.42
C LYS A 76 -2.89 8.51 -2.91
N ILE A 77 -2.93 7.34 -3.55
CA ILE A 77 -2.65 7.20 -4.99
C ILE A 77 -3.70 7.99 -5.80
N PRO A 78 -3.29 8.94 -6.66
CA PRO A 78 -4.21 9.65 -7.55
C PRO A 78 -5.00 8.67 -8.41
N SER A 79 -6.29 8.93 -8.61
CA SER A 79 -7.22 8.03 -9.31
C SER A 79 -7.42 6.65 -8.67
N GLN A 80 -6.89 6.42 -7.45
CA GLN A 80 -6.92 5.15 -6.72
C GLN A 80 -6.12 4.03 -7.41
N LEU A 81 -5.69 3.03 -6.64
CA LEU A 81 -4.87 1.91 -7.13
C LEU A 81 -5.50 1.19 -8.33
N LEU A 82 -6.83 1.01 -8.32
CA LEU A 82 -7.57 0.27 -9.35
C LEU A 82 -8.09 1.15 -10.50
N GLN A 83 -7.68 2.42 -10.56
CA GLN A 83 -8.14 3.42 -11.53
C GLN A 83 -9.66 3.61 -11.51
N THR A 84 -10.11 4.73 -10.96
CA THR A 84 -11.55 5.01 -10.74
C THR A 84 -12.38 4.91 -12.03
N GLN A 85 -11.78 5.19 -13.19
CA GLN A 85 -12.39 5.08 -14.51
C GLN A 85 -12.80 3.64 -14.87
N LEU A 86 -12.14 2.63 -14.30
CA LEU A 86 -12.42 1.21 -14.51
C LEU A 86 -13.47 0.66 -13.54
N TYR A 87 -14.00 1.49 -12.61
CA TYR A 87 -14.92 1.03 -11.56
C TYR A 87 -16.10 0.22 -12.11
N GLN A 88 -16.76 0.70 -13.16
CA GLN A 88 -17.89 -0.02 -13.75
C GLN A 88 -17.47 -1.37 -14.32
N GLN A 89 -16.32 -1.44 -14.99
CA GLN A 89 -15.78 -2.68 -15.56
C GLN A 89 -15.45 -3.69 -14.45
N TRP A 90 -14.87 -3.24 -13.34
CA TRP A 90 -14.65 -4.07 -12.16
C TRP A 90 -15.97 -4.64 -11.60
N MET A 91 -17.01 -3.81 -11.48
CA MET A 91 -18.30 -4.26 -10.97
C MET A 91 -18.98 -5.25 -11.93
N ASP A 92 -18.94 -4.99 -13.23
CA ASP A 92 -19.53 -5.86 -14.26
C ASP A 92 -18.84 -7.23 -14.31
N ALA A 93 -17.52 -7.27 -14.12
CA ALA A 93 -16.76 -8.51 -14.03
C ALA A 93 -17.10 -9.31 -12.76
N LEU A 94 -17.30 -8.63 -11.62
CA LEU A 94 -17.67 -9.28 -10.36
C LEU A 94 -19.11 -9.83 -10.34
N GLN A 95 -20.00 -9.29 -11.18
CA GLN A 95 -21.39 -9.75 -11.30
C GLN A 95 -21.55 -11.00 -12.19
N LYS A 96 -20.48 -11.49 -12.83
CA LYS A 96 -20.54 -12.69 -13.67
C LYS A 96 -20.87 -13.92 -12.83
N THR A 97 -21.79 -14.73 -13.33
CA THR A 97 -22.27 -15.94 -12.64
C THR A 97 -21.24 -17.07 -12.67
N SER A 98 -20.42 -17.14 -13.72
CA SER A 98 -19.32 -18.11 -13.78
C SER A 98 -18.00 -17.48 -13.31
N ARG A 99 -17.26 -18.23 -12.49
CA ARG A 99 -15.92 -17.81 -12.02
C ARG A 99 -14.96 -17.55 -13.18
N GLN A 100 -15.08 -18.31 -14.27
CA GLN A 100 -14.22 -18.16 -15.44
C GLN A 100 -14.49 -16.87 -16.20
N GLU A 101 -15.76 -16.50 -16.40
CA GLU A 101 -16.13 -15.21 -17.01
C GLU A 101 -15.72 -14.04 -16.13
N GLY A 102 -15.91 -14.14 -14.81
CA GLY A 102 -15.45 -13.12 -13.88
C GLY A 102 -13.93 -12.95 -13.94
N LEU A 103 -13.17 -14.04 -13.89
CA LEU A 103 -11.71 -13.98 -14.02
C LEU A 103 -11.24 -13.44 -15.38
N ALA A 104 -11.96 -13.72 -16.47
CA ALA A 104 -11.62 -13.17 -17.78
C ALA A 104 -11.80 -11.64 -17.80
N GLY A 105 -12.89 -11.13 -17.24
CA GLY A 105 -13.14 -9.68 -17.14
C GLY A 105 -12.22 -8.93 -16.16
N LEU A 106 -11.52 -9.64 -15.26
CA LEU A 106 -10.55 -9.04 -14.33
C LEU A 106 -9.09 -9.08 -14.84
N LYS A 107 -8.83 -9.74 -15.99
CA LYS A 107 -7.48 -9.97 -16.54
C LYS A 107 -7.08 -9.04 -17.68
N GLU A 108 -7.99 -8.20 -18.16
CA GLU A 108 -7.71 -7.13 -19.15
C GLU A 108 -7.11 -5.89 -18.49
#